data_AF-A0AAD5R8C2-F1
#
_entry.id   AF-A0AAD5R8C2-F1
#
_cell.length_a   1.000
_cell.length_b   1.000
_cell.length_c   1.000
_cell.angle_alpha   90.00
_cell.angle_beta   90.00
_cell.angle_gamma   90.00
#
_symmetry.space_group_name_H-M   'P 1'
#
loop_
_entity.id
_entity.type
_entity.pdbx_description
1 polymer ?
#
loop_
_entity_poly.entity_id
_entity_poly.type
_entity_poly.pdbx_seq_one_letter_code
_entity_poly.pdbx_strand_id
1 'polypeptide(L)'
;MPKFMQEKLRKGEWRAAQNRNGVMLLDCLTREVQMLSTTSGFDVNSCTKKFRVAENYNKIMGFVDLTGHLAAYSPFFRQTKK
;
A
#
# COMPACT_ATOMS: atom_id res chain seq x y z
N MET A 1 14.40 17.06 4.00
CA MET A 1 13.36 16.21 3.37
C MET A 1 13.63 16.14 1.87
N PRO A 2 13.46 15.00 1.20
CA PRO A 2 13.66 14.94 -0.25
C PRO A 2 12.72 15.93 -0.94
N LYS A 3 13.22 16.70 -1.91
CA LYS A 3 12.45 17.69 -2.71
C LYS A 3 11.20 17.12 -3.41
N PHE A 4 11.07 15.80 -3.42
CA PHE A 4 10.02 15.02 -4.03
C PHE A 4 8.59 15.39 -3.60
N MET A 5 8.41 15.86 -2.36
CA MET A 5 7.11 16.23 -1.78
C MET A 5 6.68 17.70 -2.02
N GLN A 6 7.52 18.55 -2.62
CA GLN A 6 7.27 19.99 -2.66
C GLN A 6 6.36 20.44 -3.82
N GLU A 7 6.21 19.64 -4.88
CA GLU A 7 5.38 20.00 -6.03
C GLU A 7 4.02 19.30 -5.98
N LYS A 8 2.94 20.05 -6.22
CA LYS A 8 1.59 19.47 -6.30
C LYS A 8 1.42 18.64 -7.57
N LEU A 9 1.02 17.38 -7.44
CA LEU A 9 0.67 16.51 -8.57
C LEU A 9 -0.65 16.95 -9.21
N ARG A 10 -0.83 16.71 -10.51
CA ARG A 10 -2.13 16.85 -11.20
C ARG A 10 -2.94 15.55 -11.09
N LYS A 11 -4.26 15.65 -11.26
CA LYS A 11 -5.16 14.48 -11.25
C LYS A 11 -4.76 13.51 -12.36
N GLY A 12 -4.43 12.27 -12.01
CA GLY A 12 -3.94 11.27 -12.97
C GLY A 12 -2.43 11.05 -12.92
N GLU A 13 -1.69 12.00 -12.34
CA GLU A 13 -0.24 11.87 -12.22
C GLU A 13 0.14 11.00 -11.02
N TRP A 14 1.26 10.33 -11.18
CA TRP A 14 1.95 9.60 -10.14
C TRP A 14 3.43 9.97 -10.21
N ARG A 15 4.11 9.91 -9.07
CA ARG A 15 5.55 10.05 -9.00
C ARG A 15 6.12 8.88 -8.23
N ALA A 16 7.25 8.36 -8.70
CA ALA A 16 8.03 7.38 -7.97
C ALA A 16 9.46 7.86 -7.80
N ALA A 17 10.00 7.69 -6.60
CA ALA A 17 11.42 7.88 -6.32
C ALA A 17 11.96 6.64 -5.63
N GLN A 18 13.14 6.20 -6.05
CA GLN A 18 13.88 5.16 -5.37
C GLN A 18 15.20 5.74 -4.87
N ASN A 19 15.45 5.58 -3.57
CA ASN A 19 16.71 5.96 -2.96
C ASN A 19 17.81 4.93 -3.29
N ARG A 20 19.08 5.31 -3.16
CA ARG A 20 20.26 4.42 -3.32
C ARG A 20 20.20 3.19 -2.43
N ASN A 21 19.52 3.29 -1.30
CA ASN A 21 19.31 2.19 -0.36
C ASN A 21 18.19 1.22 -0.80
N GLY A 22 17.67 1.36 -2.03
CA GLY A 22 16.61 0.51 -2.58
C GLY A 22 15.19 0.88 -2.13
N VAL A 23 15.03 1.79 -1.18
CA VAL A 23 13.72 2.25 -0.69
C VAL A 23 13.01 3.07 -1.76
N MET A 24 11.85 2.58 -2.18
CA MET A 24 10.97 3.19 -3.16
C MET A 24 9.77 3.86 -2.47
N LEU A 25 9.46 5.08 -2.90
CA LEU A 25 8.29 5.84 -2.52
C LEU A 25 7.48 6.14 -3.78
N LEU A 26 6.19 5.81 -3.73
CA LEU A 26 5.21 6.06 -4.77
C LEU A 26 4.14 7.00 -4.23
N ASP A 27 3.94 8.12 -4.90
CA ASP A 27 2.89 9.10 -4.60
C ASP A 27 1.90 9.15 -5.77
N CYS A 28 0.61 8.93 -5.48
CA CYS A 28 -0.43 8.83 -6.49
C CYS A 28 -1.64 9.69 -6.11
N LEU A 29 -1.84 10.79 -6.84
CA LEU A 29 -2.89 11.77 -6.51
C LEU A 29 -4.30 11.28 -6.85
N THR A 30 -4.47 10.33 -7.77
CA THR A 30 -5.81 9.83 -8.15
C THR A 30 -6.59 9.21 -6.99
N ARG A 31 -5.90 8.78 -5.93
CA ARG A 31 -6.50 8.23 -4.72
C ARG A 31 -5.94 8.81 -3.43
N GLU A 32 -5.09 9.84 -3.51
CA GLU A 32 -4.31 10.36 -2.39
C GLU A 32 -3.55 9.24 -1.63
N VAL A 33 -2.98 8.31 -2.39
CA VAL A 33 -2.29 7.14 -1.83
C VAL A 33 -0.78 7.33 -1.93
N GLN A 34 -0.12 7.18 -0.79
CA GLN A 34 1.33 7.07 -0.69
C GLN A 34 1.71 5.64 -0.30
N MET A 35 2.64 5.05 -1.05
CA MET A 35 3.17 3.72 -0.76
C MET A 35 4.68 3.77 -0.60
N LEU A 36 5.19 3.04 0.38
CA LEU A 36 6.62 2.87 0.62
C LEU A 36 6.97 1.38 0.55
N SER A 37 8.00 1.04 -0.21
CA SER A 37 8.47 -0.34 -0.38
C SER A 37 9.99 -0.38 -0.32
N THR A 38 10.52 -1.34 0.42
CA THR A 38 11.97 -1.64 0.46
C THR A 38 12.33 -2.86 -0.38
N THR A 39 11.33 -3.64 -0.80
CA THR A 39 11.49 -4.95 -1.43
C THR A 39 11.26 -4.94 -2.94
N SER A 40 10.50 -3.98 -3.44
CA SER A 40 10.19 -3.86 -4.87
C SER A 40 10.49 -2.45 -5.38
N GLY A 41 11.17 -2.39 -6.52
CA GLY A 41 11.39 -1.14 -7.27
C GLY A 41 10.11 -0.65 -7.95
N PHE A 42 10.22 0.49 -8.61
CA PHE A 42 9.11 1.04 -9.39
C PHE A 42 8.89 0.20 -10.66
N ASP A 43 7.67 -0.33 -10.79
CA ASP A 43 7.24 -1.14 -11.93
C ASP A 43 5.72 -1.01 -12.10
N VAL A 44 5.27 -0.91 -13.34
CA VAL A 44 3.86 -0.81 -13.72
C VAL A 44 3.52 -2.00 -14.60
N ASN A 45 2.60 -2.83 -14.11
CA ASN A 45 2.14 -3.98 -14.86
C ASN A 45 1.38 -3.50 -16.12
N SER A 46 1.89 -3.85 -17.30
CA SER A 46 1.35 -3.40 -18.59
C SER A 46 -0.08 -3.91 -18.85
N CYS A 47 -0.44 -5.07 -18.29
CA CYS A 47 -1.76 -5.67 -18.48
C CYS A 47 -2.81 -5.05 -17.56
N THR A 48 -2.48 -4.85 -16.27
CA THR A 48 -3.44 -4.37 -15.27
C THR A 48 -3.41 -2.84 -15.10
N LYS A 49 -2.38 -2.18 -15.66
CA LYS A 49 -2.07 -0.75 -15.45
C LYS A 49 -1.91 -0.39 -13.97
N LYS A 50 -1.59 -1.36 -13.12
CA LYS A 50 -1.39 -1.18 -11.68
C LYS A 50 0.09 -1.17 -11.34
N PHE A 51 0.44 -0.43 -10.30
CA PHE A 51 1.78 -0.46 -9.72
C PHE A 51 2.03 -1.81 -9.07
N ARG A 52 3.17 -2.42 -9.35
CA ARG A 52 3.56 -3.72 -8.77
C ARG A 52 3.60 -3.68 -7.23
N VAL A 53 4.02 -2.54 -6.67
CA VAL A 53 3.97 -2.30 -5.21
C VAL A 53 2.54 -2.37 -4.68
N ALA A 54 1.57 -1.79 -5.38
CA ALA A 54 0.16 -1.85 -4.99
C ALA A 54 -0.40 -3.27 -5.10
N GLU A 55 -0.02 -4.03 -6.14
CA GLU A 55 -0.41 -5.43 -6.28
C GLU A 55 0.14 -6.30 -5.14
N ASN A 56 1.42 -6.11 -4.80
CA ASN A 56 2.06 -6.83 -3.70
C ASN A 56 1.42 -6.47 -2.35
N TYR A 57 1.16 -5.19 -2.11
CA TYR A 57 0.47 -4.72 -0.91
C TYR A 57 -0.91 -5.36 -0.78
N ASN A 58 -1.72 -5.34 -1.84
CA ASN A 58 -3.07 -5.90 -1.83
C ASN A 58 -3.10 -7.41 -1.54
N LYS A 59 -2.05 -8.15 -1.91
CA LYS A 59 -1.94 -9.59 -1.60
C LYS A 59 -1.72 -9.87 -0.12
N ILE A 60 -1.07 -8.96 0.61
CA ILE A 60 -0.62 -9.19 1.98
C ILE A 60 -1.50 -8.46 3.00
N MET A 61 -2.04 -7.29 2.64
CA MET A 61 -2.80 -6.42 3.56
C MET A 61 -3.99 -7.13 4.20
N GLY A 62 -4.62 -8.06 3.47
CA GLY A 62 -5.84 -8.73 3.92
C GLY A 62 -5.63 -9.78 5.00
N PHE A 63 -4.39 -10.14 5.36
CA PHE A 63 -4.14 -11.23 6.30
C PHE A 63 -4.81 -10.99 7.66
N VAL A 64 -4.55 -9.83 8.28
CA VAL A 64 -5.10 -9.48 9.60
C VAL A 64 -6.62 -9.43 9.55
N ASP A 65 -7.19 -8.75 8.56
CA ASP A 65 -8.64 -8.63 8.39
C ASP A 65 -9.31 -9.99 8.16
N LEU A 66 -8.72 -10.86 7.33
CA LEU A 66 -9.21 -12.21 7.10
C LEU A 66 -9.18 -13.04 8.37
N THR A 67 -8.09 -12.99 9.14
CA THR A 67 -8.02 -13.71 10.42
C THR A 67 -9.04 -13.19 11.43
N GLY A 68 -9.27 -11.87 11.48
CA GLY A 68 -10.30 -11.25 12.31
C GLY A 68 -11.70 -11.68 11.90
N HIS A 69 -11.99 -11.72 10.59
CA HIS A 69 -13.26 -12.21 10.06
C HIS A 69 -13.50 -13.68 10.40
N LEU A 70 -12.48 -14.54 10.28
CA LEU A 70 -12.58 -15.95 10.64
C LEU A 70 -12.82 -16.15 12.14
N ALA A 71 -12.14 -15.37 12.98
CA ALA A 71 -12.35 -15.37 14.42
C ALA A 71 -13.74 -14.84 14.80
N ALA A 72 -14.26 -13.84 14.09
CA ALA A 72 -15.60 -13.30 14.29
C ALA A 72 -16.71 -14.24 13.79
N TYR A 73 -16.43 -15.08 12.79
CA TYR A 73 -17.37 -16.07 12.27
C TYR A 73 -17.62 -17.22 13.26
N SER A 74 -16.58 -17.60 14.02
CA SER A 74 -16.67 -18.62 15.07
C SER A 74 -16.10 -18.10 16.41
N PRO A 75 -16.76 -17.13 17.04
CA PRO A 75 -16.21 -16.47 18.20
C PRO A 75 -16.29 -17.39 19.43
N PHE A 76 -15.15 -17.64 20.07
CA PHE A 76 -15.07 -18.28 21.38
C PHE A 76 -15.13 -17.28 22.55
N PHE A 77 -15.53 -16.04 22.27
CA PHE A 77 -15.64 -14.98 23.27
C PHE A 77 -17.01 -15.03 23.95
N ARG A 78 -17.02 -14.82 25.28
CA ARG A 78 -18.25 -14.73 26.08
C ARG A 78 -18.32 -13.37 26.76
N GLN A 79 -19.53 -12.86 26.92
CA GLN A 79 -19.76 -11.68 27.74
C GLN A 79 -19.34 -11.97 29.18
N THR A 80 -18.55 -11.07 29.77
CA THR A 80 -18.05 -11.17 31.14
C THR A 80 -18.22 -9.83 31.86
N LYS A 81 -18.41 -9.87 33.18
CA LYS A 81 -18.55 -8.68 34.05
C LYS A 81 -17.26 -8.35 34.81
N LYS A 82 -16.14 -9.00 34.44
CA LYS A 82 -14.82 -8.60 34.93
C LYS A 82 -14.50 -7.19 34.46
#